data_AF-A0A2V9RZX3-F1
#
_entry.id   AF-A0A2V9RZX3-F1
#
_cell.length_a   1.000
_cell.length_b   1.000
_cell.length_c   1.000
_cell.angle_alpha   90.00
_cell.angle_beta   90.00
_cell.angle_gamma   90.00
#
_symmetry.space_group_name_H-M   'P 1'
#
loop_
_entity.id
_entity.type
_entity.pdbx_description
1 polymer ?
#
loop_
_entity_poly.entity_id
_entity_poly.type
_entity_poly.pdbx_seq_one_letter_code
_entity_poly.pdbx_strand_id
1 'polypeptide(L)'
;MRTSRVVSTFVLALIFCLPKPRAEGTLPASEETRLEQLVEANIAAVHAYQMLLARKQGNIDPSCWPLQSPSDTELQALVAHQASLLAVPVETVKAWTQGQPSSFDPSADLEPLLAAKLSMSPALPVNVFTSYLQKKAPSHPQSHIRSVANLYQTVLEVERDGDRLQELFAFYIGLRLPVYVGQLGLSGTDEDFLAAGRELEAPACSSPVGLSAGEWQIAGRKIWNWGEKNLHNRDANVLAGELLAEPDVQPLIPKMKAFPAERVAIIGHSFTMDIHWSSPSAFVPIVTAMFARENPKVEFRQFQAGGLTSSRAYKRFFSDALAWKPSIVLLVLINRTDEDRTDLRKMAEGFKASGMRALMFDNIFNNDDSDNERLNANLAVARDAGIEIINVSSVLNSSPDRGHFLCLDDIHMTEPYHRLMAKQWLKALLETANDARAGR
;
A
#
# COMPACT_ATOMS: atom_id res chain seq x y z
N MET A 1 45.66 -96.17 -34.22
CA MET A 1 44.69 -95.71 -33.20
C MET A 1 44.90 -94.22 -32.97
N ARG A 2 43.80 -93.45 -32.97
CA ARG A 2 43.65 -92.06 -32.50
C ARG A 2 44.22 -90.93 -33.37
N THR A 3 43.33 -90.50 -34.26
CA THR A 3 43.02 -89.12 -34.65
C THR A 3 43.29 -88.07 -33.55
N SER A 4 43.90 -86.95 -33.90
CA SER A 4 43.82 -85.72 -33.10
C SER A 4 43.46 -84.53 -33.98
N ARG A 5 42.34 -83.90 -33.58
CA ARG A 5 41.66 -82.78 -34.21
C ARG A 5 42.41 -81.49 -33.88
N VAL A 6 42.51 -80.61 -34.87
CA VAL A 6 42.83 -79.19 -34.67
C VAL A 6 41.59 -78.53 -34.06
N VAL A 7 41.68 -78.09 -32.81
CA VAL A 7 40.66 -77.27 -32.14
C VAL A 7 41.09 -75.81 -32.27
N SER A 8 40.29 -75.02 -32.98
CA SER A 8 40.42 -73.56 -33.03
C SER A 8 40.06 -72.96 -31.68
N THR A 9 40.97 -72.18 -31.11
CA THR A 9 40.72 -71.38 -29.91
C THR A 9 40.00 -70.09 -30.31
N PHE A 10 38.69 -70.01 -30.06
CA PHE A 10 37.95 -68.74 -30.06
C PHE A 10 38.27 -68.00 -28.75
N VAL A 11 38.90 -66.83 -28.85
CA VAL A 11 39.00 -65.87 -27.74
C VAL A 11 37.71 -65.06 -27.71
N LEU A 12 36.86 -65.32 -26.71
CA LEU A 12 35.67 -64.52 -26.43
C LEU A 12 36.11 -63.28 -25.63
N ALA A 13 36.11 -62.10 -26.25
CA ALA A 13 36.30 -60.84 -25.55
C ALA A 13 35.01 -60.47 -24.80
N LEU A 14 34.99 -60.71 -23.48
CA LEU A 14 33.97 -60.19 -22.57
C LEU A 14 34.19 -58.69 -22.38
N ILE A 15 33.46 -57.88 -23.13
CA ILE A 15 33.33 -56.44 -22.86
C ILE A 15 32.49 -56.30 -21.60
N PHE A 16 33.13 -56.01 -20.46
CA PHE A 16 32.44 -55.51 -19.29
C PHE A 16 31.96 -54.09 -19.59
N CYS A 17 30.66 -53.93 -19.87
CA CYS A 17 29.98 -52.66 -19.74
C CYS A 17 30.00 -52.26 -18.26
N LEU A 18 31.01 -51.50 -17.85
CA LEU A 18 30.98 -50.77 -16.59
C LEU A 18 29.77 -49.82 -16.61
N PRO A 19 28.89 -49.83 -15.60
CA PRO A 19 27.82 -48.85 -15.51
C PRO A 19 28.44 -47.45 -15.47
N LYS A 20 27.98 -46.61 -16.42
CA LYS A 20 28.27 -45.18 -16.46
C LYS A 20 27.96 -44.59 -15.07
N PRO A 21 28.85 -43.79 -14.45
CA PRO A 21 28.53 -43.14 -13.20
C PRO A 21 27.24 -42.34 -13.41
N ARG A 22 26.21 -42.70 -12.64
CA ARG A 22 24.94 -41.99 -12.60
C ARG A 22 25.30 -40.57 -12.19
N ALA A 23 25.04 -39.59 -13.06
CA ALA A 23 25.10 -38.19 -12.66
C ALA A 23 24.32 -38.09 -11.35
N GLU A 24 24.99 -37.62 -10.29
CA GLU A 24 24.33 -37.28 -9.04
C GLU A 24 23.25 -36.28 -9.39
N GLY A 25 22.01 -36.77 -9.51
CA GLY A 25 20.88 -35.94 -9.81
C GLY A 25 20.72 -35.02 -8.62
N THR A 26 21.04 -33.75 -8.81
CA THR A 26 20.73 -32.69 -7.86
C THR A 26 19.25 -32.86 -7.51
N LEU A 27 18.97 -33.16 -6.24
CA LEU A 27 17.60 -33.25 -5.77
C LEU A 27 16.88 -31.94 -6.13
N PRO A 28 15.62 -32.00 -6.61
CA PRO A 28 14.88 -30.79 -6.91
C PRO A 28 14.86 -29.90 -5.67
N ALA A 29 15.12 -28.61 -5.86
CA ALA A 29 15.12 -27.62 -4.78
C ALA A 29 13.82 -27.71 -3.96
N SER A 30 13.94 -27.59 -2.63
CA SER A 30 12.78 -27.56 -1.75
C SER A 30 11.89 -26.35 -2.04
N GLU A 31 10.63 -26.41 -1.61
CA GLU A 31 9.71 -25.26 -1.70
C GLU A 31 10.30 -24.01 -1.07
N GLU A 32 10.88 -24.16 0.14
CA GLU A 32 11.55 -23.06 0.83
C GLU A 32 12.69 -22.46 0.01
N THR A 33 13.54 -23.29 -0.60
CA THR A 33 14.66 -22.80 -1.43
C THR A 33 14.15 -21.97 -2.61
N ARG A 34 13.03 -22.38 -3.22
CA ARG A 34 12.42 -21.65 -4.34
C ARG A 34 11.73 -20.35 -3.90
N LEU A 35 11.12 -20.34 -2.72
CA LEU A 35 10.57 -19.12 -2.12
C LEU A 35 11.68 -18.12 -1.78
N GLU A 36 12.77 -18.58 -1.18
CA GLU A 36 13.97 -17.78 -0.92
C GLU A 36 14.49 -17.15 -2.22
N GLN A 37 14.62 -17.91 -3.31
CA GLN A 37 15.02 -17.38 -4.62
C GLN A 37 14.13 -16.24 -5.11
N LEU A 38 12.80 -16.39 -5.02
CA LEU A 38 11.86 -15.34 -5.43
C LEU A 38 11.99 -14.08 -4.57
N VAL A 39 12.19 -14.24 -3.26
CA VAL A 39 12.35 -13.11 -2.33
C VAL A 39 13.67 -12.40 -2.60
N GLU A 40 14.78 -13.13 -2.73
CA GLU A 40 16.10 -12.57 -3.01
C GLU A 40 16.16 -11.82 -4.35
N ALA A 41 15.51 -12.36 -5.38
CA ALA A 41 15.41 -11.70 -6.69
C ALA A 41 14.68 -10.34 -6.60
N ASN A 42 13.58 -10.30 -5.84
CA ASN A 42 12.86 -9.05 -5.61
C ASN A 42 13.67 -8.03 -4.79
N ILE A 43 14.42 -8.49 -3.78
CA ILE A 43 15.31 -7.62 -2.99
C ILE A 43 16.41 -7.02 -3.87
N ALA A 44 17.03 -7.84 -4.73
CA ALA A 44 18.03 -7.37 -5.67
C ALA A 44 17.46 -6.34 -6.65
N ALA A 45 16.23 -6.54 -7.14
CA ALA A 45 15.58 -5.59 -8.04
C ALA A 45 15.21 -4.27 -7.36
N VAL A 46 14.69 -4.30 -6.13
CA VAL A 46 14.41 -3.08 -5.33
C VAL A 46 15.70 -2.30 -5.11
N HIS A 47 16.79 -3.01 -4.78
CA HIS A 47 18.11 -2.40 -4.66
C HIS A 47 18.60 -1.78 -5.98
N ALA A 48 18.41 -2.47 -7.12
CA ALA A 48 18.76 -1.94 -8.43
C ALA A 48 17.99 -0.65 -8.75
N TYR A 49 16.69 -0.62 -8.45
CA TYR A 49 15.87 0.56 -8.63
C TYR A 49 16.37 1.71 -7.75
N GLN A 50 16.69 1.42 -6.49
CA GLN A 50 17.23 2.41 -5.58
C GLN A 50 18.56 3.00 -6.08
N MET A 51 19.47 2.19 -6.61
CA MET A 51 20.71 2.68 -7.22
C MET A 51 20.44 3.68 -8.35
N LEU A 52 19.44 3.44 -9.21
CA LEU A 52 19.03 4.38 -10.26
C LEU A 52 18.51 5.70 -9.67
N LEU A 53 17.68 5.63 -8.63
CA LEU A 53 17.11 6.82 -7.99
C LEU A 53 18.20 7.67 -7.33
N ALA A 54 19.10 7.03 -6.56
CA ALA A 54 20.24 7.69 -5.92
C ALA A 54 21.13 8.40 -6.95
N ARG A 55 21.44 7.73 -8.07
CA ARG A 55 22.22 8.34 -9.17
C ARG A 55 21.53 9.55 -9.78
N LYS A 56 20.24 9.45 -10.05
CA LYS A 56 19.44 10.54 -10.64
C LYS A 56 19.32 11.75 -9.71
N GLN A 57 19.24 11.52 -8.40
CA GLN A 57 19.06 12.57 -7.40
C GLN A 57 20.39 13.18 -6.92
N GLY A 58 21.53 12.55 -7.23
CA GLY A 58 22.85 12.99 -6.78
C GLY A 58 23.11 12.77 -5.28
N ASN A 59 22.26 12.00 -4.59
CA ASN A 59 22.40 11.66 -3.17
C ASN A 59 22.91 10.22 -3.03
N ILE A 60 24.23 10.05 -3.11
CA ILE A 60 24.87 8.72 -3.22
C ILE A 60 25.80 8.53 -2.04
N ASP A 61 25.49 7.54 -1.21
CA ASP A 61 26.45 6.89 -0.31
C ASP A 61 27.15 5.75 -1.08
N PRO A 62 28.43 5.89 -1.49
CA PRO A 62 29.12 4.88 -2.28
C PRO A 62 29.31 3.54 -1.56
N SER A 63 29.17 3.51 -0.23
CA SER A 63 29.26 2.29 0.56
C SER A 63 28.00 1.41 0.45
N CYS A 64 26.87 2.02 0.07
CA CYS A 64 25.61 1.32 -0.14
C CYS A 64 25.13 1.35 -1.60
N TRP A 65 25.49 2.37 -2.36
CA TRP A 65 25.01 2.60 -3.73
C TRP A 65 26.21 2.85 -4.65
N PRO A 66 26.83 1.79 -5.19
CA PRO A 66 27.99 1.94 -6.08
C PRO A 66 27.69 2.86 -7.29
N LEU A 67 28.60 3.80 -7.56
CA LEU A 67 28.38 4.86 -8.56
C LEU A 67 28.43 4.37 -10.01
N GLN A 68 29.28 3.38 -10.31
CA GLN A 68 29.66 3.07 -11.69
C GLN A 68 29.26 1.68 -12.18
N SER A 69 29.07 0.72 -11.27
CA SER A 69 28.78 -0.67 -11.65
C SER A 69 27.68 -1.23 -10.74
N PRO A 70 26.62 -1.84 -11.30
CA PRO A 70 26.30 -1.95 -12.73
C PRO A 70 25.97 -0.60 -13.40
N SER A 71 25.93 -0.57 -14.73
CA SER A 71 25.48 0.59 -15.52
C SER A 71 23.99 0.88 -15.35
N ASP A 72 23.55 2.11 -15.63
CA ASP A 72 22.13 2.48 -15.54
C ASP A 72 21.24 1.61 -16.46
N THR A 73 21.73 1.22 -17.63
CA THR A 73 21.01 0.31 -18.55
C THR A 73 20.82 -1.07 -17.95
N GLU A 74 21.84 -1.62 -17.29
CA GLU A 74 21.73 -2.91 -16.60
C GLU A 74 20.77 -2.81 -15.42
N LEU A 75 20.85 -1.74 -14.63
CA LEU A 75 19.91 -1.53 -13.52
C LEU A 75 18.46 -1.40 -14.02
N GLN A 76 18.22 -0.67 -15.11
CA GLN A 76 16.89 -0.55 -15.72
C GLN A 76 16.36 -1.90 -16.20
N ALA A 77 17.21 -2.75 -16.77
CA ALA A 77 16.83 -4.10 -17.16
C ALA A 77 16.40 -4.94 -15.95
N LEU A 78 17.09 -4.83 -14.80
CA LEU A 78 16.69 -5.52 -13.57
C LEU A 78 15.33 -5.03 -13.05
N VAL A 79 15.07 -3.72 -13.09
CA VAL A 79 13.74 -3.18 -12.72
C VAL A 79 12.65 -3.71 -13.66
N ALA A 80 12.94 -3.82 -14.96
CA ALA A 80 12.02 -4.40 -15.94
C ALA A 80 11.76 -5.89 -15.69
N HIS A 81 12.79 -6.69 -15.38
CA HIS A 81 12.63 -8.09 -15.01
C HIS A 81 11.77 -8.26 -13.76
N GLN A 82 11.91 -7.39 -12.76
CA GLN A 82 11.02 -7.42 -11.60
C GLN A 82 9.57 -7.13 -11.97
N ALA A 83 9.33 -6.13 -12.81
CA ALA A 83 7.97 -5.82 -13.29
C ALA A 83 7.34 -7.03 -13.98
N SER A 84 8.09 -7.66 -14.88
CA SER A 84 7.64 -8.88 -15.57
C SER A 84 7.40 -10.04 -14.61
N LEU A 85 8.29 -10.27 -13.64
CA LEU A 85 8.15 -11.32 -12.63
C LEU A 85 6.90 -11.13 -11.77
N LEU A 86 6.64 -9.90 -11.28
CA LEU A 86 5.46 -9.60 -10.46
C LEU A 86 4.15 -9.65 -11.27
N ALA A 87 4.22 -9.50 -12.60
CA ALA A 87 3.07 -9.62 -13.49
C ALA A 87 2.70 -11.08 -13.84
N VAL A 88 3.57 -12.06 -13.52
CA VAL A 88 3.26 -13.48 -13.73
C VAL A 88 2.06 -13.89 -12.85
N PRO A 89 1.07 -14.64 -13.38
CA PRO A 89 -0.03 -15.15 -12.57
C PRO A 89 0.47 -15.93 -11.35
N VAL A 90 0.17 -15.46 -10.14
CA VAL A 90 0.78 -15.99 -8.91
C VAL A 90 0.56 -17.49 -8.69
N GLU A 91 -0.54 -18.05 -9.18
CA GLU A 91 -0.82 -19.50 -9.07
C GLU A 91 0.18 -20.35 -9.87
N THR A 92 0.74 -19.85 -10.98
CA THR A 92 1.79 -20.59 -11.71
C THR A 92 3.12 -20.54 -10.95
N VAL A 93 3.47 -19.39 -10.39
CA VAL A 93 4.67 -19.23 -9.55
C VAL A 93 4.58 -20.14 -8.33
N LYS A 94 3.43 -20.15 -7.65
CA LYS A 94 3.16 -21.00 -6.50
C LYS A 94 3.19 -22.50 -6.82
N ALA A 95 2.64 -22.91 -7.97
CA ALA A 95 2.77 -24.29 -8.43
C ALA A 95 4.26 -24.67 -8.61
N TRP A 96 5.07 -23.76 -9.17
CA TRP A 96 6.51 -23.98 -9.33
C TRP A 96 7.25 -24.06 -7.99
N THR A 97 6.96 -23.19 -7.03
CA THR A 97 7.60 -23.26 -5.69
C THR A 97 7.33 -24.62 -5.04
N GLN A 98 6.09 -25.10 -5.14
CA GLN A 98 5.64 -26.39 -4.60
C GLN A 98 6.14 -27.63 -5.40
N GLY A 99 6.91 -27.43 -6.47
CA GLY A 99 7.40 -28.51 -7.34
C GLY A 99 6.31 -29.18 -8.16
N GLN A 100 5.16 -28.53 -8.30
CA GLN A 100 4.06 -28.98 -9.15
C GLN A 100 4.29 -28.57 -10.61
N PRO A 101 3.62 -29.22 -11.57
CA PRO A 101 3.62 -28.77 -12.96
C PRO A 101 3.21 -27.30 -13.06
N SER A 102 4.04 -26.49 -13.72
CA SER A 102 3.83 -25.06 -13.87
C SER A 102 4.35 -24.59 -15.22
N SER A 103 3.72 -23.55 -15.77
CA SER A 103 4.20 -22.82 -16.94
C SER A 103 5.15 -21.66 -16.58
N PHE A 104 5.46 -21.47 -15.29
CA PHE A 104 6.42 -20.47 -14.87
C PHE A 104 7.82 -20.85 -15.34
N ASP A 105 8.44 -19.95 -16.11
CA ASP A 105 9.81 -20.08 -16.60
C ASP A 105 10.75 -19.23 -15.75
N PRO A 106 11.54 -19.82 -14.83
CA PRO A 106 12.46 -19.05 -14.00
C PRO A 106 13.57 -18.39 -14.82
N SER A 107 13.90 -18.88 -16.02
CA SER A 107 14.97 -18.32 -16.85
C SER A 107 14.62 -16.97 -17.47
N ALA A 108 13.33 -16.64 -17.55
CA ALA A 108 12.85 -15.41 -18.16
C ALA A 108 13.18 -14.16 -17.32
N ASP A 109 12.78 -14.16 -16.04
CA ASP A 109 12.86 -12.98 -15.18
C ASP A 109 13.45 -13.25 -13.78
N LEU A 110 13.38 -14.49 -13.28
CA LEU A 110 13.93 -14.83 -11.96
C LEU A 110 15.46 -15.01 -12.01
N GLU A 111 15.97 -15.83 -12.93
CA GLU A 111 17.40 -16.10 -13.05
C GLU A 111 18.23 -14.85 -13.41
N PRO A 112 17.79 -13.94 -14.30
CA PRO A 112 18.51 -12.68 -14.54
C PRO A 112 18.70 -11.85 -13.27
N LEU A 113 17.67 -11.75 -12.42
CA LEU A 113 17.74 -11.04 -11.14
C LEU A 113 18.72 -11.69 -10.17
N LEU A 114 18.70 -13.02 -10.06
CA LEU A 114 19.62 -13.78 -9.19
C LEU A 114 21.07 -13.72 -9.71
N ALA A 115 21.26 -13.73 -11.02
CA ALA A 115 22.58 -13.72 -11.66
C ALA A 115 23.29 -12.35 -11.54
N ALA A 116 22.53 -11.26 -11.33
CA ALA A 116 23.06 -9.91 -11.24
C ALA A 116 24.08 -9.71 -10.11
N LYS A 117 23.98 -10.48 -9.01
CA LYS A 117 24.91 -10.48 -7.87
C LYS A 117 25.31 -9.07 -7.42
N LEU A 118 24.31 -8.21 -7.26
CA LEU A 118 24.52 -6.83 -6.80
C LEU A 118 25.20 -6.82 -5.43
N SER A 119 26.05 -5.81 -5.19
CA SER A 119 26.71 -5.66 -3.90
C SER A 119 25.69 -5.16 -2.87
N MET A 120 25.34 -6.03 -1.92
CA MET A 120 24.34 -5.74 -0.89
C MET A 120 25.04 -5.46 0.45
N SER A 121 25.24 -4.19 0.79
CA SER A 121 25.85 -3.80 2.08
C SER A 121 25.04 -4.33 3.27
N PRO A 122 25.69 -4.80 4.36
CA PRO A 122 24.98 -5.16 5.60
C PRO A 122 24.19 -4.01 6.22
N ALA A 123 24.55 -2.75 5.88
CA ALA A 123 23.90 -1.54 6.35
C ALA A 123 22.64 -1.16 5.53
N LEU A 124 22.30 -1.91 4.47
CA LEU A 124 21.06 -1.67 3.74
C LEU A 124 19.84 -1.91 4.65
N PRO A 125 18.78 -1.08 4.58
CA PRO A 125 17.53 -1.28 5.29
C PRO A 125 17.05 -2.75 5.33
N VAL A 126 17.07 -3.44 4.18
CA VAL A 126 16.67 -4.84 4.10
C VAL A 126 17.52 -5.77 4.98
N ASN A 127 18.83 -5.57 5.05
CA ASN A 127 19.77 -6.43 5.78
C ASN A 127 19.80 -6.10 7.27
N VAL A 128 19.71 -4.82 7.61
CA VAL A 128 19.54 -4.33 8.98
C VAL A 128 18.26 -4.90 9.58
N PHE A 129 17.13 -4.78 8.87
CA PHE A 129 15.85 -5.27 9.37
C PHE A 129 15.76 -6.81 9.37
N THR A 130 16.38 -7.48 8.39
CA THR A 130 16.54 -8.95 8.41
C THR A 130 17.22 -9.39 9.71
N SER A 131 18.34 -8.76 10.06
CA SER A 131 19.12 -9.10 11.26
C SER A 131 18.33 -8.84 12.56
N TYR A 132 17.50 -7.79 12.57
CA TYR A 132 16.58 -7.51 13.67
C TYR A 132 15.51 -8.60 13.80
N LEU A 133 14.82 -8.95 12.71
CA LEU A 133 13.78 -9.96 12.71
C LEU A 133 14.29 -11.36 13.05
N GLN A 134 15.48 -11.74 12.59
CA GLN A 134 16.11 -13.01 12.98
C GLN A 134 16.31 -13.13 14.50
N LYS A 135 16.57 -12.02 15.20
CA LYS A 135 16.70 -12.01 16.66
C LYS A 135 15.33 -12.06 17.36
N LYS A 136 14.34 -11.34 16.84
CA LYS A 136 13.02 -11.19 17.50
C LYS A 136 12.05 -12.33 17.15
N ALA A 137 12.22 -12.98 16.00
CA ALA A 137 11.36 -14.04 15.48
C ALA A 137 12.18 -15.23 14.91
N PRO A 138 13.12 -15.83 15.69
CA PRO A 138 14.09 -16.82 15.20
C PRO A 138 13.49 -18.14 14.72
N SER A 139 12.23 -18.43 15.06
CA SER A 139 11.54 -19.65 14.66
C SER A 139 10.99 -19.60 13.22
N HIS A 140 11.03 -18.45 12.55
CA HIS A 140 10.48 -18.29 11.22
C HIS A 140 11.53 -18.60 10.13
N PRO A 141 11.12 -19.18 8.98
CA PRO A 141 12.00 -19.40 7.83
C PRO A 141 12.63 -18.11 7.30
N GLN A 142 13.74 -18.25 6.57
CA GLN A 142 14.45 -17.09 6.03
C GLN A 142 13.60 -16.36 4.99
N SER A 143 12.87 -17.07 4.12
CA SER A 143 11.97 -16.44 3.14
C SER A 143 10.90 -15.56 3.79
N HIS A 144 10.38 -15.99 4.94
CA HIS A 144 9.38 -15.25 5.73
C HIS A 144 9.95 -13.95 6.33
N ILE A 145 11.16 -14.01 6.88
CA ILE A 145 11.82 -12.83 7.43
C ILE A 145 12.16 -11.85 6.31
N ARG A 146 12.72 -12.37 5.21
CA ARG A 146 13.20 -11.57 4.09
C ARG A 146 12.07 -10.93 3.29
N SER A 147 10.91 -11.57 3.15
CA SER A 147 9.75 -10.99 2.46
C SER A 147 9.27 -9.71 3.17
N VAL A 148 9.15 -9.75 4.49
CA VAL A 148 8.76 -8.57 5.28
C VAL A 148 9.86 -7.51 5.20
N ALA A 149 11.14 -7.88 5.28
CA ALA A 149 12.24 -6.93 5.15
C ALA A 149 12.30 -6.25 3.78
N ASN A 150 11.94 -6.95 2.70
CA ASN A 150 11.87 -6.35 1.36
C ASN A 150 10.78 -5.27 1.26
N LEU A 151 9.65 -5.46 1.94
CA LEU A 151 8.60 -4.43 1.96
C LEU A 151 9.10 -3.16 2.67
N TYR A 152 9.85 -3.30 3.78
CA TYR A 152 10.51 -2.16 4.45
C TYR A 152 11.53 -1.50 3.54
N GLN A 153 12.34 -2.30 2.84
CA GLN A 153 13.29 -1.79 1.85
C GLN A 153 12.60 -0.93 0.79
N THR A 154 11.52 -1.44 0.22
CA THR A 154 10.78 -0.76 -0.85
C THR A 154 10.24 0.60 -0.38
N VAL A 155 9.69 0.67 0.84
CA VAL A 155 9.18 1.90 1.45
C VAL A 155 10.29 2.93 1.73
N LEU A 156 11.43 2.47 2.24
CA LEU A 156 12.51 3.34 2.71
C LEU A 156 13.49 3.73 1.60
N GLU A 157 13.56 2.97 0.52
CA GLU A 157 14.51 3.20 -0.58
C GLU A 157 13.81 3.76 -1.81
N VAL A 158 12.74 3.12 -2.28
CA VAL A 158 12.22 3.37 -3.64
C VAL A 158 11.03 4.32 -3.65
N GLU A 159 9.95 3.94 -2.97
CA GLU A 159 8.70 4.69 -3.02
C GLU A 159 7.89 4.49 -1.75
N ARG A 160 7.46 5.60 -1.16
CA ARG A 160 6.65 5.56 0.05
C ARG A 160 5.27 4.93 -0.20
N ASP A 161 4.63 5.17 -1.34
CA ASP A 161 3.21 4.81 -1.58
C ASP A 161 2.91 4.29 -3.00
N GLY A 162 3.93 3.82 -3.74
CA GLY A 162 3.79 3.53 -5.17
C GLY A 162 3.39 2.10 -5.54
N ASP A 163 3.31 1.88 -6.84
CA ASP A 163 2.76 0.68 -7.47
C ASP A 163 3.60 -0.58 -7.19
N ARG A 164 4.94 -0.47 -7.17
CA ARG A 164 5.85 -1.61 -6.92
C ARG A 164 5.57 -2.24 -5.57
N LEU A 165 5.30 -1.43 -4.56
CA LEU A 165 5.00 -1.94 -3.23
C LEU A 165 3.67 -2.72 -3.20
N GLN A 166 2.63 -2.24 -3.91
CA GLN A 166 1.36 -2.94 -4.00
C GLN A 166 1.49 -4.25 -4.78
N GLU A 167 2.29 -4.27 -5.85
CA GLU A 167 2.63 -5.48 -6.60
C GLU A 167 3.34 -6.51 -5.71
N LEU A 168 4.29 -6.08 -4.86
CA LEU A 168 4.97 -6.95 -3.91
C LEU A 168 4.03 -7.52 -2.84
N PHE A 169 3.10 -6.71 -2.31
CA PHE A 169 2.06 -7.22 -1.40
C PHE A 169 1.24 -8.33 -2.07
N ALA A 170 0.71 -8.08 -3.27
CA ALA A 170 -0.10 -9.06 -4.00
C ALA A 170 0.69 -10.35 -4.27
N PHE A 171 1.94 -10.23 -4.70
CA PHE A 171 2.82 -11.35 -4.99
C PHE A 171 3.11 -12.20 -3.75
N TYR A 172 3.55 -11.57 -2.65
CA TYR A 172 3.87 -12.29 -1.42
C TYR A 172 2.65 -12.91 -0.73
N ILE A 173 1.51 -12.22 -0.73
CA ILE A 173 0.26 -12.79 -0.22
C ILE A 173 -0.15 -14.04 -1.02
N GLY A 174 -0.08 -13.98 -2.36
CA GLY A 174 -0.41 -15.12 -3.21
C GLY A 174 0.52 -16.32 -3.01
N LEU A 175 1.79 -16.07 -2.68
CA LEU A 175 2.77 -17.09 -2.27
C LEU A 175 2.64 -17.53 -0.81
N ARG A 176 1.70 -16.96 -0.04
CA ARG A 176 1.50 -17.21 1.40
C ARG A 176 2.71 -16.84 2.27
N LEU A 177 3.53 -15.90 1.81
CA LEU A 177 4.58 -15.30 2.61
C LEU A 177 3.98 -14.23 3.53
N PRO A 178 4.56 -14.02 4.73
CA PRO A 178 4.16 -12.92 5.58
C PRO A 178 4.55 -11.57 4.94
N VAL A 179 3.69 -10.58 5.15
CA VAL A 179 3.83 -9.23 4.59
C VAL A 179 3.85 -8.14 5.66
N TYR A 180 3.71 -8.50 6.93
CA TYR A 180 3.92 -7.60 8.07
C TYR A 180 4.35 -8.39 9.31
N VAL A 181 4.93 -7.68 10.29
CA VAL A 181 5.58 -8.31 11.46
C VAL A 181 4.61 -9.04 12.40
N GLY A 182 3.31 -8.73 12.36
CA GLY A 182 2.29 -9.43 13.14
C GLY A 182 2.15 -10.90 12.76
N GLN A 183 2.36 -11.25 11.48
CA GLN A 183 2.38 -12.64 11.01
C GLN A 183 3.62 -13.42 11.47
N LEU A 184 4.62 -12.71 12.00
CA LEU A 184 5.80 -13.28 12.65
C LEU A 184 5.66 -13.33 14.18
N GLY A 185 4.46 -13.03 14.72
CA GLY A 185 4.18 -13.04 16.15
C GLY A 185 4.69 -11.80 16.92
N LEU A 186 5.08 -10.73 16.22
CA LEU A 186 5.53 -9.48 16.84
C LEU A 186 4.37 -8.50 17.03
N SER A 187 4.47 -7.63 18.03
CA SER A 187 3.52 -6.54 18.27
C SER A 187 3.67 -5.42 17.24
N GLY A 188 2.59 -4.63 17.05
CA GLY A 188 2.49 -3.61 16.00
C GLY A 188 1.87 -2.29 16.47
N THR A 189 2.07 -1.92 17.74
CA THR A 189 1.71 -0.59 18.22
C THR A 189 2.67 0.48 17.67
N ASP A 190 2.27 1.74 17.69
CA ASP A 190 3.15 2.82 17.24
C ASP A 190 4.39 2.95 18.13
N GLU A 191 4.26 2.65 19.43
CA GLU A 191 5.37 2.57 20.39
C GLU A 191 6.33 1.43 20.05
N ASP A 192 5.82 0.25 19.67
CA ASP A 192 6.65 -0.89 19.25
C ASP A 192 7.47 -0.54 18.01
N PHE A 193 6.84 0.08 17.00
CA PHE A 193 7.54 0.48 15.78
C PHE A 193 8.58 1.56 16.04
N LEU A 194 8.30 2.52 16.93
CA LEU A 194 9.29 3.52 17.33
C LEU A 194 10.46 2.90 18.08
N ALA A 195 10.19 1.96 18.98
CA ALA A 195 11.23 1.25 19.72
C ALA A 195 12.13 0.44 18.77
N ALA A 196 11.54 -0.26 17.80
CA ALA A 196 12.29 -0.94 16.74
C ALA A 196 13.13 0.07 15.94
N GLY A 197 12.54 1.20 15.52
CA GLY A 197 13.23 2.25 14.77
C GLY A 197 14.49 2.77 15.47
N ARG A 198 14.46 2.92 16.81
CA ARG A 198 15.63 3.33 17.60
C ARG A 198 16.77 2.30 17.60
N GLU A 199 16.45 1.01 17.47
CA GLU A 199 17.45 -0.05 17.30
C GLU A 199 18.03 -0.06 15.87
N LEU A 200 17.26 0.39 14.88
CA LEU A 200 17.54 0.26 13.45
C LEU A 200 18.19 1.50 12.81
N GLU A 201 18.02 2.69 13.37
CA GLU A 201 18.48 3.95 12.75
C GLU A 201 20.01 4.06 12.64
N ALA A 202 20.75 3.64 13.67
CA ALA A 202 22.21 3.73 13.72
C ALA A 202 22.95 2.78 12.77
N PRO A 203 22.55 1.50 12.61
CA PRO A 203 23.24 0.57 11.73
C PRO A 203 22.92 0.75 10.23
N ALA A 204 21.93 1.57 9.87
CA ALA A 204 21.50 1.71 8.49
C ALA A 204 22.28 2.82 7.74
N CYS A 205 22.62 2.57 6.48
CA CYS A 205 23.25 3.58 5.62
C CYS A 205 22.24 4.57 5.06
N SER A 206 22.71 5.73 4.60
CA SER A 206 21.80 6.78 4.13
C SER A 206 20.93 6.30 2.95
N SER A 207 19.64 6.59 3.03
CA SER A 207 18.62 6.29 2.01
C SER A 207 17.95 7.59 1.52
N PRO A 208 17.27 7.61 0.35
CA PRO A 208 16.59 8.81 -0.14
C PRO A 208 15.45 9.25 0.77
N VAL A 209 14.79 8.28 1.42
CA VAL A 209 13.95 8.55 2.57
C VAL A 209 14.84 8.58 3.82
N GLY A 210 14.56 9.48 4.75
CA GLY A 210 15.27 9.47 6.04
C GLY A 210 15.17 8.10 6.71
N LEU A 211 16.16 7.75 7.52
CA LEU A 211 16.20 6.49 8.28
C LEU A 211 16.25 6.72 9.79
N SER A 212 15.71 7.85 10.26
CA SER A 212 15.53 8.08 11.69
C SER A 212 14.53 7.07 12.27
N ALA A 213 14.51 6.93 13.59
CA ALA A 213 13.54 6.08 14.26
C ALA A 213 12.09 6.38 13.87
N GLY A 214 11.74 7.64 13.62
CA GLY A 214 10.42 8.05 13.16
C GLY A 214 10.11 7.56 11.73
N GLU A 215 11.10 7.49 10.86
CA GLU A 215 10.93 6.99 9.50
C GLU A 215 10.73 5.47 9.45
N TRP A 216 11.50 4.74 10.27
CA TRP A 216 11.24 3.32 10.52
C TRP A 216 9.86 3.08 11.12
N GLN A 217 9.41 3.97 12.01
CA GLN A 217 8.07 3.90 12.60
C GLN A 217 6.97 4.06 11.55
N ILE A 218 7.08 5.08 10.68
CA ILE A 218 6.17 5.31 9.56
C ILE A 218 6.14 4.08 8.64
N ALA A 219 7.30 3.54 8.27
CA ALA A 219 7.38 2.35 7.43
C ALA A 219 6.68 1.15 8.06
N GLY A 220 6.84 0.95 9.37
CA GLY A 220 6.18 -0.13 10.09
C GLY A 220 4.67 0.00 10.15
N ARG A 221 4.15 1.18 10.52
CA ARG A 221 2.69 1.45 10.52
C ARG A 221 2.09 1.27 9.14
N LYS A 222 2.77 1.75 8.11
CA LYS A 222 2.39 1.64 6.71
C LYS A 222 2.29 0.19 6.24
N ILE A 223 3.35 -0.59 6.45
CA ILE A 223 3.40 -2.00 6.04
C ILE A 223 2.36 -2.83 6.80
N TRP A 224 2.16 -2.53 8.09
CA TRP A 224 1.11 -3.16 8.89
C TRP A 224 -0.27 -2.93 8.30
N ASN A 225 -0.66 -1.66 8.12
CA ASN A 225 -2.00 -1.32 7.66
C ASN A 225 -2.28 -1.82 6.23
N TRP A 226 -1.31 -1.73 5.32
CA TRP A 226 -1.47 -2.32 3.99
C TRP A 226 -1.47 -3.84 4.00
N GLY A 227 -0.67 -4.47 4.86
CA GLY A 227 -0.72 -5.91 5.06
C GLY A 227 -2.10 -6.36 5.48
N GLU A 228 -2.68 -5.75 6.51
CA GLU A 228 -4.03 -6.07 6.98
C GLU A 228 -5.11 -5.78 5.93
N LYS A 229 -4.99 -4.67 5.20
CA LYS A 229 -5.94 -4.29 4.13
C LYS A 229 -5.93 -5.28 2.98
N ASN A 230 -4.75 -5.62 2.45
CA ASN A 230 -4.61 -6.54 1.33
C ASN A 230 -4.97 -7.99 1.71
N LEU A 231 -4.84 -8.35 2.99
CA LEU A 231 -5.30 -9.64 3.53
C LEU A 231 -6.78 -9.64 3.93
N HIS A 232 -7.47 -8.50 3.87
CA HIS A 232 -8.84 -8.32 4.40
C HIS A 232 -8.99 -8.66 5.89
N ASN A 233 -7.89 -8.58 6.66
CA ASN A 233 -7.92 -8.72 8.12
C ASN A 233 -8.51 -7.48 8.78
N ARG A 234 -8.17 -6.30 8.25
CA ARG A 234 -8.70 -5.00 8.69
C ARG A 234 -8.75 -4.06 7.48
N ASP A 235 -9.95 -3.79 6.99
CA ASP A 235 -10.21 -2.96 5.83
C ASP A 235 -11.50 -2.12 6.01
N ALA A 236 -11.93 -1.42 4.96
CA ALA A 236 -13.15 -0.63 5.00
C ALA A 236 -14.41 -1.43 5.41
N ASN A 237 -14.52 -2.70 5.01
CA ASN A 237 -15.68 -3.54 5.32
C ASN A 237 -15.68 -3.97 6.79
N VAL A 238 -14.50 -4.31 7.33
CA VAL A 238 -14.33 -4.62 8.75
C VAL A 238 -14.71 -3.40 9.59
N LEU A 239 -14.12 -2.24 9.28
CA LEU A 239 -14.41 -1.00 10.00
C LEU A 239 -15.88 -0.58 9.88
N ALA A 240 -16.48 -0.74 8.70
CA ALA A 240 -17.92 -0.50 8.51
C ALA A 240 -18.78 -1.42 9.38
N GLY A 241 -18.45 -2.70 9.46
CA GLY A 241 -19.15 -3.66 10.30
C GLY A 241 -19.06 -3.32 11.79
N GLU A 242 -17.87 -2.94 12.26
CA GLU A 242 -17.64 -2.48 13.63
C GLU A 242 -18.44 -1.20 13.92
N LEU A 243 -18.33 -0.17 13.08
CA LEU A 243 -19.05 1.09 13.27
C LEU A 243 -20.56 0.88 13.25
N LEU A 244 -21.10 0.05 12.36
CA LEU A 244 -22.52 -0.27 12.34
C LEU A 244 -22.98 -0.93 13.65
N ALA A 245 -22.12 -1.66 14.36
CA ALA A 245 -22.43 -2.27 15.65
C ALA A 245 -22.35 -1.28 16.83
N GLU A 246 -21.78 -0.08 16.65
CA GLU A 246 -21.59 0.86 17.75
C GLU A 246 -22.90 1.54 18.20
N PRO A 247 -23.10 1.74 19.51
CA PRO A 247 -24.36 2.29 20.06
C PRO A 247 -24.75 3.67 19.53
N ASP A 248 -23.80 4.52 19.15
CA ASP A 248 -24.05 5.86 18.63
C ASP A 248 -24.34 5.88 17.11
N VAL A 249 -24.04 4.79 16.40
CA VAL A 249 -24.34 4.61 14.97
C VAL A 249 -25.62 3.81 14.76
N GLN A 250 -25.94 2.85 15.63
CA GLN A 250 -27.17 2.04 15.56
C GLN A 250 -28.46 2.87 15.32
N PRO A 251 -28.68 4.03 15.97
CA PRO A 251 -29.84 4.89 15.71
C PRO A 251 -29.90 5.49 14.29
N LEU A 252 -28.78 5.52 13.57
CA LEU A 252 -28.68 6.04 12.20
C LEU A 252 -29.07 5.00 11.15
N ILE A 253 -29.00 3.70 11.46
CA ILE A 253 -29.26 2.61 10.50
C ILE A 253 -30.64 2.71 9.85
N PRO A 254 -31.75 2.98 10.57
CA PRO A 254 -33.05 3.16 9.91
C PRO A 254 -33.06 4.31 8.89
N LYS A 255 -32.34 5.40 9.18
CA LYS A 255 -32.21 6.53 8.25
C LYS A 255 -31.37 6.15 7.03
N MET A 256 -30.30 5.37 7.20
CA MET A 256 -29.51 4.85 6.08
C MET A 256 -30.35 3.99 5.14
N LYS A 257 -31.15 3.08 5.69
CA LYS A 257 -32.06 2.22 4.92
C LYS A 257 -33.15 2.99 4.20
N ALA A 258 -33.64 4.07 4.83
CA ALA A 258 -34.64 4.96 4.26
C ALA A 258 -34.06 6.04 3.33
N PHE A 259 -32.73 6.11 3.20
CA PHE A 259 -32.05 7.08 2.36
C PHE A 259 -32.42 6.82 0.89
N PRO A 260 -32.78 7.87 0.13
CA PRO A 260 -33.21 7.70 -1.25
C PRO A 260 -32.10 7.13 -2.12
N ALA A 261 -32.50 6.48 -3.23
CA ALA A 261 -31.55 6.05 -4.25
C ALA A 261 -30.98 7.29 -4.93
N GLU A 262 -29.73 7.61 -4.62
CA GLU A 262 -29.07 8.84 -5.05
C GLU A 262 -27.57 8.60 -5.28
N ARG A 263 -26.94 9.54 -5.98
CA ARG A 263 -25.52 9.54 -6.28
C ARG A 263 -24.79 10.54 -5.40
N VAL A 264 -23.75 10.07 -4.70
CA VAL A 264 -22.90 10.88 -3.83
C VAL A 264 -21.50 10.92 -4.41
N ALA A 265 -21.04 12.12 -4.78
CA ALA A 265 -19.68 12.33 -5.26
C ALA A 265 -18.78 12.81 -4.12
N ILE A 266 -17.54 12.35 -4.10
CA ILE A 266 -16.49 12.88 -3.25
C ILE A 266 -15.38 13.40 -4.15
N ILE A 267 -15.00 14.66 -4.00
CA ILE A 267 -13.82 15.23 -4.65
C ILE A 267 -12.80 15.51 -3.55
N GLY A 268 -11.77 14.67 -3.47
CA GLY A 268 -10.96 14.54 -2.25
C GLY A 268 -9.48 14.32 -2.46
N HIS A 269 -8.68 14.71 -1.47
CA HIS A 269 -7.25 14.36 -1.39
C HIS A 269 -6.98 13.09 -0.55
N SER A 270 -5.74 12.86 -0.15
CA SER A 270 -5.26 11.65 0.55
C SER A 270 -6.03 11.24 1.82
N PHE A 271 -6.82 12.12 2.43
CA PHE A 271 -7.67 11.81 3.58
C PHE A 271 -8.94 11.03 3.22
N THR A 272 -9.35 11.04 1.95
CA THR A 272 -10.51 10.29 1.46
C THR A 272 -10.12 9.01 0.73
N MET A 273 -8.84 8.86 0.37
CA MET A 273 -8.37 7.81 -0.53
C MET A 273 -8.22 6.47 0.20
N ASP A 274 -8.57 5.37 -0.47
CA ASP A 274 -8.42 4.03 0.13
C ASP A 274 -6.98 3.53 0.11
N ILE A 275 -6.10 4.11 -0.71
CA ILE A 275 -4.64 3.85 -0.65
C ILE A 275 -3.94 4.57 0.52
N HIS A 276 -4.71 5.02 1.50
CA HIS A 276 -4.23 5.65 2.72
C HIS A 276 -3.47 4.66 3.62
N TRP A 277 -2.31 5.08 4.15
CA TRP A 277 -1.36 4.20 4.84
C TRP A 277 -1.43 4.25 6.37
N SER A 278 -1.84 5.37 6.99
CA SER A 278 -1.84 5.53 8.47
C SER A 278 -3.05 4.91 9.15
N SER A 279 -4.06 4.47 8.38
CA SER A 279 -5.26 3.78 8.84
C SER A 279 -5.61 2.59 7.94
N PRO A 280 -6.25 1.53 8.47
CA PRO A 280 -6.77 0.42 7.67
C PRO A 280 -7.77 0.85 6.60
N SER A 281 -8.44 1.99 6.76
CA SER A 281 -9.14 2.68 5.66
C SER A 281 -9.43 4.14 6.01
N ALA A 282 -9.72 4.95 4.97
CA ALA A 282 -10.17 6.32 5.12
C ALA A 282 -11.68 6.40 5.40
N PHE A 283 -12.13 7.54 5.91
CA PHE A 283 -13.52 7.69 6.36
C PHE A 283 -14.55 7.58 5.22
N VAL A 284 -14.19 7.95 3.99
CA VAL A 284 -15.07 7.85 2.82
C VAL A 284 -15.31 6.40 2.39
N PRO A 285 -14.27 5.56 2.17
CA PRO A 285 -14.47 4.14 1.90
C PRO A 285 -15.23 3.41 3.02
N ILE A 286 -14.99 3.76 4.30
CA ILE A 286 -15.74 3.19 5.43
C ILE A 286 -17.23 3.47 5.28
N VAL A 287 -17.64 4.74 5.12
CA VAL A 287 -19.07 5.08 4.94
C VAL A 287 -19.64 4.45 3.67
N THR A 288 -18.86 4.40 2.58
CA THR A 288 -19.25 3.72 1.34
C THR A 288 -19.58 2.24 1.58
N ALA A 289 -18.73 1.53 2.33
CA ALA A 289 -18.95 0.14 2.70
C ALA A 289 -20.16 -0.04 3.62
N MET A 290 -20.40 0.89 4.55
CA MET A 290 -21.61 0.88 5.39
C MET A 290 -22.89 0.99 4.54
N PHE A 291 -22.92 1.87 3.54
CA PHE A 291 -24.06 1.96 2.61
C PHE A 291 -24.17 0.76 1.68
N ALA A 292 -23.06 0.22 1.16
CA ALA A 292 -23.09 -0.99 0.34
C ALA A 292 -23.79 -2.15 1.07
N ARG A 293 -23.64 -2.23 2.40
CA ARG A 293 -24.29 -3.21 3.26
C ARG A 293 -25.75 -2.87 3.59
N GLU A 294 -26.03 -1.65 4.05
CA GLU A 294 -27.35 -1.30 4.59
C GLU A 294 -28.33 -0.75 3.53
N ASN A 295 -27.83 -0.12 2.46
CA ASN A 295 -28.62 0.44 1.37
C ASN A 295 -27.81 0.56 0.07
N PRO A 296 -27.68 -0.51 -0.72
CA PRO A 296 -26.87 -0.54 -1.94
C PRO A 296 -27.44 0.30 -3.10
N LYS A 297 -28.58 0.99 -2.90
CA LYS A 297 -29.17 1.90 -3.90
C LYS A 297 -28.49 3.27 -3.91
N VAL A 298 -27.67 3.58 -2.90
CA VAL A 298 -26.88 4.80 -2.85
C VAL A 298 -25.55 4.53 -3.55
N GLU A 299 -25.31 5.24 -4.64
CA GLU A 299 -24.10 5.09 -5.43
C GLU A 299 -23.06 6.12 -4.96
N PHE A 300 -21.84 5.66 -4.68
CA PHE A 300 -20.71 6.54 -4.34
C PHE A 300 -19.70 6.56 -5.48
N ARG A 301 -19.13 7.75 -5.74
CA ARG A 301 -17.99 7.89 -6.65
C ARG A 301 -16.96 8.87 -6.11
N GLN A 302 -15.70 8.44 -6.11
CA GLN A 302 -14.58 9.26 -5.67
C GLN A 302 -13.79 9.81 -6.86
N PHE A 303 -13.56 11.11 -6.84
CA PHE A 303 -12.72 11.87 -7.77
C PHE A 303 -11.52 12.39 -6.98
N GLN A 304 -10.41 11.65 -6.99
CA GLN A 304 -9.40 11.79 -5.95
C GLN A 304 -7.97 11.81 -6.47
N ALA A 305 -7.10 12.53 -5.77
CA ALA A 305 -5.66 12.52 -5.98
C ALA A 305 -4.90 13.01 -4.74
N GLY A 306 -3.66 12.55 -4.52
CA GLY A 306 -2.80 13.08 -3.47
C GLY A 306 -2.61 14.60 -3.58
N GLY A 307 -2.71 15.31 -2.45
CA GLY A 307 -2.54 16.77 -2.36
C GLY A 307 -3.47 17.58 -3.27
N LEU A 308 -4.69 17.09 -3.54
CA LEU A 308 -5.62 17.72 -4.46
C LEU A 308 -6.05 19.12 -3.94
N THR A 309 -5.67 20.16 -4.69
CA THR A 309 -6.14 21.52 -4.47
C THR A 309 -7.41 21.80 -5.27
N SER A 310 -8.16 22.85 -4.92
CA SER A 310 -9.38 23.23 -5.65
C SER A 310 -9.14 23.57 -7.12
N SER A 311 -8.05 24.25 -7.45
CA SER A 311 -7.69 24.54 -8.85
C SER A 311 -7.39 23.27 -9.66
N ARG A 312 -6.69 22.29 -9.05
CA ARG A 312 -6.43 20.98 -9.67
C ARG A 312 -7.71 20.16 -9.80
N ALA A 313 -8.58 20.18 -8.79
CA ALA A 313 -9.87 19.49 -8.81
C ALA A 313 -10.78 20.03 -9.91
N TYR A 314 -10.87 21.36 -10.04
CA TYR A 314 -11.64 22.02 -11.09
C TYR A 314 -11.19 21.57 -12.48
N LYS A 315 -9.87 21.60 -12.74
CA LYS A 315 -9.30 21.24 -14.05
C LYS A 315 -9.45 19.75 -14.38
N ARG A 316 -9.38 18.86 -13.38
CA ARG A 316 -9.29 17.41 -13.60
C ARG A 316 -10.61 16.67 -13.46
N PHE A 317 -11.49 17.11 -12.57
CA PHE A 317 -12.60 16.28 -12.11
C PHE A 317 -13.96 16.96 -12.15
N PHE A 318 -14.03 18.29 -12.15
CA PHE A 318 -15.30 19.00 -12.07
C PHE A 318 -16.27 18.67 -13.20
N SER A 319 -15.79 18.65 -14.46
CA SER A 319 -16.62 18.29 -15.62
C SER A 319 -17.20 16.87 -15.50
N ASP A 320 -16.37 15.91 -15.07
CA ASP A 320 -16.79 14.52 -14.92
C ASP A 320 -17.75 14.32 -13.74
N ALA A 321 -17.52 15.05 -12.64
CA ALA A 321 -18.43 15.06 -11.49
C ALA A 321 -19.80 15.62 -11.89
N LEU A 322 -19.85 16.73 -12.63
CA LEU A 322 -21.11 17.27 -13.16
C LEU A 322 -21.82 16.28 -14.10
N ALA A 323 -21.07 15.67 -15.02
CA ALA A 323 -21.62 14.70 -15.97
C ALA A 323 -22.20 13.46 -15.28
N TRP A 324 -21.64 13.06 -14.11
CA TRP A 324 -22.12 11.93 -13.33
C TRP A 324 -23.42 12.22 -12.55
N LYS A 325 -23.81 13.50 -12.44
CA LYS A 325 -25.06 13.98 -11.82
C LYS A 325 -25.30 13.47 -10.39
N PRO A 326 -24.36 13.71 -9.45
CA PRO A 326 -24.61 13.49 -8.03
C PRO A 326 -25.69 14.45 -7.51
N SER A 327 -26.46 14.02 -6.51
CA SER A 327 -27.29 14.95 -5.73
C SER A 327 -26.48 15.67 -4.64
N ILE A 328 -25.41 15.00 -4.17
CA ILE A 328 -24.57 15.43 -3.06
C ILE A 328 -23.10 15.33 -3.47
N VAL A 329 -22.33 16.40 -3.24
CA VAL A 329 -20.89 16.46 -3.48
C VAL A 329 -20.17 16.84 -2.19
N LEU A 330 -19.31 15.96 -1.68
CA LEU A 330 -18.38 16.29 -0.60
C LEU A 330 -17.06 16.78 -1.20
N LEU A 331 -16.62 17.96 -0.77
CA LEU A 331 -15.35 18.57 -1.13
C LEU A 331 -14.37 18.42 0.03
N VAL A 332 -13.24 17.78 -0.21
CA VAL A 332 -12.13 17.63 0.74
C VAL A 332 -10.85 18.07 0.01
N LEU A 333 -10.63 19.39 -0.02
CA LEU A 333 -9.70 20.04 -0.94
C LEU A 333 -8.78 21.02 -0.22
N ILE A 334 -7.56 21.14 -0.71
CA ILE A 334 -6.59 22.12 -0.23
C ILE A 334 -6.79 23.46 -0.94
N ASN A 335 -6.78 24.55 -0.18
CA ASN A 335 -6.93 25.91 -0.69
C ASN A 335 -5.79 26.81 -0.20
N ARG A 336 -4.74 26.96 -1.02
CA ARG A 336 -3.53 27.71 -0.66
C ARG A 336 -3.51 29.10 -1.30
N THR A 337 -4.06 29.21 -2.50
CA THR A 337 -3.93 30.39 -3.37
C THR A 337 -5.27 31.07 -3.66
N ASP A 338 -5.22 32.29 -4.21
CA ASP A 338 -6.42 32.96 -4.72
C ASP A 338 -7.06 32.22 -5.90
N GLU A 339 -6.24 31.53 -6.71
CA GLU A 339 -6.75 30.65 -7.77
C GLU A 339 -7.56 29.50 -7.18
N ASP A 340 -7.06 28.85 -6.13
CA ASP A 340 -7.80 27.76 -5.46
C ASP A 340 -9.15 28.25 -4.91
N ARG A 341 -9.17 29.40 -4.23
CA ARG A 341 -10.42 29.99 -3.72
C ARG A 341 -11.39 30.37 -4.85
N THR A 342 -10.87 30.92 -5.95
CA THR A 342 -11.67 31.27 -7.13
C THR A 342 -12.29 30.01 -7.75
N ASP A 343 -11.51 28.96 -7.91
CA ASP A 343 -11.98 27.71 -8.52
C ASP A 343 -12.89 26.91 -7.56
N LEU A 344 -12.69 27.00 -6.25
CA LEU A 344 -13.63 26.48 -5.24
C LEU A 344 -15.01 27.12 -5.42
N ARG A 345 -15.06 28.45 -5.56
CA ARG A 345 -16.31 29.19 -5.81
C ARG A 345 -16.97 28.73 -7.12
N LYS A 346 -16.21 28.64 -8.22
CA LYS A 346 -16.74 28.16 -9.51
C LYS A 346 -17.33 26.75 -9.42
N MET A 347 -16.66 25.84 -8.71
CA MET A 347 -17.18 24.48 -8.50
C MET A 347 -18.52 24.52 -7.75
N ALA A 348 -18.58 25.24 -6.64
CA ALA A 348 -19.79 25.36 -5.83
C ALA A 348 -20.96 25.98 -6.61
N GLU A 349 -20.71 27.07 -7.33
CA GLU A 349 -21.71 27.73 -8.18
C GLU A 349 -22.22 26.78 -9.28
N GLY A 350 -21.34 26.02 -9.93
CA GLY A 350 -21.74 25.06 -10.96
C GLY A 350 -22.51 23.85 -10.41
N PHE A 351 -22.14 23.33 -9.24
CA PHE A 351 -22.91 22.29 -8.55
C PHE A 351 -24.30 22.79 -8.18
N LYS A 352 -24.38 23.99 -7.57
CA LYS A 352 -25.65 24.63 -7.21
C LYS A 352 -26.54 24.89 -8.44
N ALA A 353 -25.97 25.41 -9.53
CA ALA A 353 -26.69 25.64 -10.78
C ALA A 353 -27.23 24.34 -11.40
N SER A 354 -26.59 23.21 -11.10
CA SER A 354 -27.02 21.88 -11.52
C SER A 354 -27.96 21.19 -10.52
N GLY A 355 -28.42 21.91 -9.48
CA GLY A 355 -29.30 21.38 -8.44
C GLY A 355 -28.62 20.42 -7.45
N MET A 356 -27.29 20.42 -7.41
CA MET A 356 -26.49 19.58 -6.51
C MET A 356 -26.14 20.35 -5.25
N ARG A 357 -26.03 19.64 -4.13
CA ARG A 357 -25.58 20.20 -2.86
C ARG A 357 -24.10 19.94 -2.67
N ALA A 358 -23.34 20.99 -2.36
CA ALA A 358 -21.92 20.89 -2.04
C ALA A 358 -21.72 20.99 -0.53
N LEU A 359 -20.95 20.08 0.04
CA LEU A 359 -20.57 20.06 1.45
C LEU A 359 -19.05 20.12 1.61
N MET A 360 -18.59 20.71 2.70
CA MET A 360 -17.18 20.75 3.09
C MET A 360 -17.07 20.67 4.61
N PHE A 361 -16.03 20.04 5.13
CA PHE A 361 -15.72 20.10 6.56
C PHE A 361 -15.16 21.47 6.94
N ASP A 362 -15.44 21.93 8.16
CA ASP A 362 -14.85 23.17 8.67
C ASP A 362 -13.33 23.07 8.85
N ASN A 363 -12.84 21.93 9.34
CA ASN A 363 -11.42 21.63 9.47
C ASN A 363 -11.21 20.12 9.61
N ILE A 364 -10.30 19.55 8.83
CA ILE A 364 -9.93 18.13 8.92
C ILE A 364 -8.59 17.89 9.66
N PHE A 365 -8.01 18.94 10.26
CA PHE A 365 -6.68 18.96 10.87
C PHE A 365 -5.56 18.59 9.88
N ASN A 366 -5.72 19.00 8.62
CA ASN A 366 -4.61 19.01 7.67
C ASN A 366 -3.66 20.16 8.06
N ASN A 367 -2.35 19.96 7.95
CA ASN A 367 -1.37 21.03 8.18
C ASN A 367 -1.60 22.28 7.32
N ASP A 368 -2.17 22.13 6.13
CA ASP A 368 -2.57 23.27 5.30
C ASP A 368 -3.64 24.17 5.96
N ASP A 369 -4.34 23.66 6.97
CA ASP A 369 -5.38 24.36 7.74
C ASP A 369 -4.87 24.85 9.12
N SER A 370 -3.57 24.71 9.40
CA SER A 370 -2.96 25.18 10.66
C SER A 370 -2.94 26.71 10.82
N ASP A 371 -3.06 27.43 9.71
CA ASP A 371 -3.20 28.89 9.67
C ASP A 371 -4.69 29.27 9.77
N ASN A 372 -5.09 29.76 10.94
CA ASN A 372 -6.47 30.12 11.22
C ASN A 372 -6.99 31.27 10.34
N GLU A 373 -6.15 32.21 9.92
CA GLU A 373 -6.59 33.30 9.05
C GLU A 373 -6.91 32.76 7.65
N ARG A 374 -6.01 31.94 7.10
CA ARG A 374 -6.23 31.26 5.82
C ARG A 374 -7.46 30.34 5.87
N LEU A 375 -7.60 29.54 6.93
CA LEU A 375 -8.73 28.65 7.11
C LEU A 375 -10.06 29.42 7.13
N ASN A 376 -10.14 30.49 7.92
CA ASN A 376 -11.34 31.33 7.99
C ASN A 376 -11.67 31.99 6.65
N ALA A 377 -10.66 32.45 5.91
CA ALA A 377 -10.86 33.00 4.56
C ALA A 377 -11.41 31.94 3.59
N ASN A 378 -10.88 30.70 3.64
CA ASN A 378 -11.38 29.59 2.83
C ASN A 378 -12.83 29.23 3.18
N LEU A 379 -13.17 29.20 4.47
CA LEU A 379 -14.54 28.95 4.93
C LEU A 379 -15.51 30.06 4.56
N ALA A 380 -15.08 31.33 4.57
CA ALA A 380 -15.88 32.45 4.11
C ALA A 380 -16.23 32.29 2.63
N VAL A 381 -15.24 32.00 1.78
CA VAL A 381 -15.46 31.74 0.34
C VAL A 381 -16.42 30.58 0.12
N ALA A 382 -16.27 29.48 0.88
CA ALA A 382 -17.14 28.32 0.80
C ALA A 382 -18.60 28.68 1.14
N ARG A 383 -18.82 29.39 2.27
CA ARG A 383 -20.16 29.83 2.69
C ARG A 383 -20.79 30.79 1.70
N ASP A 384 -20.04 31.78 1.23
CA ASP A 384 -20.53 32.77 0.24
C ASP A 384 -20.94 32.09 -1.08
N ALA A 385 -20.25 31.02 -1.46
CA ALA A 385 -20.57 30.22 -2.65
C ALA A 385 -21.74 29.23 -2.42
N GLY A 386 -22.28 29.15 -1.21
CA GLY A 386 -23.38 28.26 -0.85
C GLY A 386 -22.96 26.81 -0.56
N ILE A 387 -21.70 26.57 -0.21
CA ILE A 387 -21.24 25.27 0.31
C ILE A 387 -21.71 25.13 1.76
N GLU A 388 -22.31 23.99 2.07
CA GLU A 388 -22.72 23.64 3.44
C GLU A 388 -21.50 23.19 4.25
N ILE A 389 -21.30 23.80 5.43
CA ILE A 389 -20.15 23.51 6.27
C ILE A 389 -20.52 22.50 7.36
N ILE A 390 -19.83 21.36 7.37
CA ILE A 390 -19.94 20.33 8.39
C ILE A 390 -18.96 20.66 9.51
N ASN A 391 -19.48 21.02 10.68
CA ASN A 391 -18.66 21.40 11.84
C ASN A 391 -18.11 20.15 12.53
N VAL A 392 -16.86 19.79 12.24
CA VAL A 392 -16.17 18.64 12.85
C VAL A 392 -15.02 19.07 13.75
N SER A 393 -14.48 20.28 13.59
CA SER A 393 -13.33 20.77 14.36
C SER A 393 -13.54 20.70 15.88
N SER A 394 -14.71 21.13 16.36
CA SER A 394 -15.06 21.09 17.79
C SER A 394 -15.15 19.66 18.29
N VAL A 395 -15.76 18.76 17.51
CA VAL A 395 -15.90 17.34 17.83
C VAL A 395 -14.56 16.63 17.86
N LEU A 396 -13.68 16.93 16.89
CA LEU A 396 -12.32 16.40 16.85
C LEU A 396 -11.52 16.87 18.07
N ASN A 397 -11.60 18.16 18.43
CA ASN A 397 -10.91 18.73 19.58
C ASN A 397 -11.40 18.17 20.91
N SER A 398 -12.71 17.94 21.06
CA SER A 398 -13.31 17.43 22.29
C SER A 398 -13.37 15.91 22.35
N SER A 399 -12.82 15.20 21.35
CA SER A 399 -12.87 13.73 21.32
C SER A 399 -12.14 13.15 22.53
N PRO A 400 -12.73 12.19 23.27
CA PRO A 400 -12.00 11.47 24.31
C PRO A 400 -10.78 10.72 23.74
N ASP A 401 -10.82 10.35 22.46
CA ASP A 401 -9.75 9.68 21.74
C ASP A 401 -8.76 10.63 21.06
N ARG A 402 -8.82 11.95 21.34
CA ARG A 402 -7.96 12.95 20.68
C ARG A 402 -6.46 12.63 20.80
N GLY A 403 -6.04 12.03 21.91
CA GLY A 403 -4.66 11.59 22.13
C GLY A 403 -4.22 10.42 21.24
N HIS A 404 -5.17 9.69 20.64
CA HIS A 404 -4.92 8.58 19.73
C HIS A 404 -5.01 8.98 18.25
N PHE A 405 -5.25 10.26 17.93
CA PHE A 405 -5.19 10.80 16.56
C PHE A 405 -3.72 11.07 16.22
N LEU A 406 -2.92 10.01 16.19
CA LEU A 406 -1.50 10.10 15.90
C LEU A 406 -1.29 10.49 14.44
N CYS A 407 -0.35 11.39 14.21
CA CYS A 407 -0.02 11.93 12.89
C CYS A 407 1.49 11.80 12.69
N LEU A 408 1.94 10.64 12.20
CA LEU A 408 3.38 10.30 12.23
C LEU A 408 4.19 11.04 11.17
N ASP A 409 3.58 11.42 10.05
CA ASP A 409 4.21 12.20 8.97
C ASP A 409 3.76 13.66 8.94
N ASP A 410 3.17 14.13 10.05
CA ASP A 410 2.50 15.42 10.19
C ASP A 410 1.32 15.65 9.22
N ILE A 411 0.91 14.68 8.40
CA ILE A 411 -0.17 14.85 7.42
C ILE A 411 -1.33 13.90 7.72
N HIS A 412 -1.07 12.60 7.88
CA HIS A 412 -2.09 11.56 7.87
C HIS A 412 -2.36 11.01 9.28
N MET A 413 -3.63 11.07 9.69
CA MET A 413 -4.08 10.62 11.01
C MET A 413 -4.33 9.10 11.03
N THR A 414 -4.21 8.49 12.20
CA THR A 414 -4.50 7.06 12.41
C THR A 414 -6.00 6.73 12.47
N GLU A 415 -6.33 5.44 12.58
CA GLU A 415 -7.70 4.92 12.53
C GLU A 415 -8.73 5.63 13.44
N PRO A 416 -8.46 5.95 14.72
CA PRO A 416 -9.47 6.56 15.59
C PRO A 416 -10.03 7.89 15.03
N TYR A 417 -9.18 8.67 14.37
CA TYR A 417 -9.60 9.87 13.65
C TYR A 417 -10.54 9.52 12.50
N HIS A 418 -10.19 8.54 11.67
CA HIS A 418 -10.98 8.14 10.50
C HIS A 418 -12.33 7.54 10.88
N ARG A 419 -12.42 6.81 12.00
CA ARG A 419 -13.70 6.35 12.57
C ARG A 419 -14.58 7.51 12.97
N LEU A 420 -14.04 8.49 13.69
CA LEU A 420 -14.81 9.66 14.11
C LEU A 420 -15.28 10.48 12.90
N MET A 421 -14.40 10.70 11.92
CA MET A 421 -14.75 11.37 10.67
C MET A 421 -15.81 10.60 9.88
N ALA A 422 -15.77 9.27 9.86
CA ALA A 422 -16.80 8.45 9.21
C ALA A 422 -18.18 8.66 9.86
N LYS A 423 -18.23 8.73 11.20
CA LYS A 423 -19.47 9.05 11.94
C LYS A 423 -19.99 10.45 11.62
N GLN A 424 -19.12 11.46 11.58
CA GLN A 424 -19.54 12.83 11.27
C GLN A 424 -20.01 12.93 9.82
N TRP A 425 -19.29 12.30 8.89
CA TRP A 425 -19.67 12.24 7.49
C TRP A 425 -21.03 11.54 7.31
N LEU A 426 -21.24 10.40 7.96
CA LEU A 426 -22.51 9.68 7.92
C LEU A 426 -23.67 10.52 8.47
N LYS A 427 -23.48 11.22 9.61
CA LYS A 427 -24.51 12.10 10.19
C LYS A 427 -24.88 13.22 9.24
N ALA A 428 -23.89 13.94 8.70
CA ALA A 428 -24.12 15.00 7.73
C ALA A 428 -24.88 14.49 6.51
N LEU A 429 -24.45 13.35 5.96
CA LEU A 429 -25.11 12.74 4.82
C LEU A 429 -26.57 12.39 5.13
N LEU A 430 -26.89 11.85 6.30
CA LEU A 430 -28.27 11.45 6.64
C LEU A 430 -29.18 12.62 7.06
N GLU A 431 -28.62 13.69 7.63
CA GLU A 431 -29.37 14.91 7.96
C GLU A 431 -29.86 15.60 6.69
N THR A 432 -29.06 15.57 5.62
CA THR A 432 -29.40 16.17 4.33
C THR A 432 -30.69 15.62 3.69
N ALA A 433 -31.05 14.35 3.96
CA ALA A 433 -32.24 13.70 3.39
C ALA A 433 -33.56 14.19 4.00
N ASN A 434 -33.55 14.77 5.20
CA ASN A 434 -34.77 15.24 5.85
C ASN A 434 -35.21 16.61 5.30
N ASP A 435 -34.27 17.49 4.98
CA ASP A 435 -34.60 18.83 4.45
C ASP A 435 -35.14 18.77 3.01
N ALA A 436 -34.65 17.83 2.19
CA ALA A 436 -35.16 17.61 0.84
C ALA A 436 -36.58 17.02 0.80
N ARG A 437 -37.09 16.47 1.91
CA ARG A 437 -38.48 16.03 2.07
C ARG A 437 -39.39 17.11 2.65
N ALA A 438 -38.86 18.08 3.39
CA ALA A 438 -39.63 19.19 3.94
C ALA A 438 -39.96 20.28 2.90
N GLY A 439 -39.22 20.32 1.79
CA GLY A 439 -39.40 21.28 0.70
C GLY A 439 -40.10 20.77 -0.57
N ARG A 440 -40.74 19.59 -0.53
CA ARG A 440 -41.53 19.04 -1.66
C ARG A 440 -43.00 18.96 -1.33
#